data_AF-A0A935GXV1-F1
#
_entry.id   AF-A0A935GXV1-F1
#
_cell.length_a   1.000
_cell.length_b   1.000
_cell.length_c   1.000
_cell.angle_alpha   90.00
_cell.angle_beta   90.00
_cell.angle_gamma   90.00
#
_symmetry.space_group_name_H-M   'P 1'
#
loop_
_entity.id
_entity.type
_entity.pdbx_description
1 polymer ?
#
loop_
_entity_poly.entity_id
_entity_poly.type
_entity_poly.pdbx_seq_one_letter_code
_entity_poly.pdbx_strand_id
1 'polypeptide(L)' 'MTHTTSSDRTTAVSTTTHYLPMYSCPIAKKVILLGAGGVATVAQWDGKNKFWQGWHPLPRRAVDAAPPGGGLEQG' A
#
# COMPACT_ATOMS: atom_id res chain seq x y z
N MET A 1 10.99 13.00 -5.97
CA MET A 1 9.59 13.22 -5.55
C MET A 1 8.82 11.93 -5.78
N THR A 2 8.30 11.30 -4.73
CA THR A 2 7.70 9.94 -4.78
C THR A 2 6.17 9.94 -4.85
N HIS A 3 5.54 11.10 -4.70
CA HIS A 3 4.10 11.28 -4.77
C HIS A 3 3.73 12.63 -5.41
N THR A 4 2.53 12.71 -5.97
CA THR A 4 1.83 13.94 -6.36
C THR A 4 0.51 14.02 -5.61
N THR A 5 -0.11 15.18 -5.59
CA THR A 5 -1.48 15.30 -5.09
C THR A 5 -2.44 14.94 -6.22
N SER A 6 -3.48 14.17 -5.88
CA SER A 6 -4.65 13.92 -6.74
C SER A 6 -5.33 15.21 -7.19
N SER A 7 -6.13 15.12 -8.25
CA SER A 7 -6.80 16.28 -8.87
C SER A 7 -7.77 17.00 -7.91
N ASP A 8 -8.40 16.26 -7.00
CA ASP A 8 -9.25 16.81 -5.94
C ASP A 8 -8.45 17.45 -4.79
N ARG A 9 -7.12 17.35 -4.83
CA ARG A 9 -6.16 17.89 -3.86
C ARG A 9 -6.26 17.32 -2.44
N THR A 10 -6.98 16.22 -2.23
CA THR A 10 -7.18 15.62 -0.90
C THR A 10 -6.23 14.47 -0.61
N THR A 11 -5.78 13.76 -1.65
CA THR A 11 -5.05 12.50 -1.51
C THR A 11 -3.66 12.59 -2.16
N ALA A 12 -2.63 12.15 -1.45
CA ALA A 12 -1.30 11.93 -2.02
C ALA A 12 -1.27 10.57 -2.75
N VAL A 13 -0.87 10.58 -4.01
CA VAL A 13 -0.78 9.38 -4.87
C VAL A 13 0.66 9.16 -5.30
N SER A 14 1.09 7.90 -5.38
CA SER A 14 2.45 7.59 -5.84
C SER A 14 2.62 7.95 -7.31
N THR A 15 3.79 8.49 -7.67
CA THR A 15 4.15 8.76 -9.07
C THR A 15 4.77 7.56 -9.78
N THR A 16 5.18 6.54 -9.03
CA THR A 16 5.97 5.40 -9.55
C THR A 16 5.27 4.07 -9.38
N THR A 17 4.27 4.01 -8.52
CA THR A 17 3.67 2.75 -8.07
C THR A 17 2.17 2.78 -8.29
N HIS A 18 1.62 1.64 -8.73
CA HIS A 18 0.21 1.47 -9.02
C HIS A 18 -0.34 0.29 -8.21
N TYR A 19 -1.66 0.28 -8.00
CA TYR A 19 -2.32 -0.89 -7.44
C TYR A 19 -2.12 -2.10 -8.35
N LEU A 20 -1.84 -3.24 -7.73
CA LEU A 20 -1.71 -4.54 -8.37
C LEU A 20 -3.10 -5.16 -8.58
N PRO A 21 -3.27 -6.00 -9.62
CA PRO A 21 -4.56 -6.62 -9.90
C PRO A 21 -4.96 -7.61 -8.80
N MET A 22 -6.26 -7.70 -8.50
CA MET A 22 -6.76 -8.52 -7.38
C MET A 22 -6.44 -10.02 -7.48
N TYR A 23 -6.32 -10.58 -8.69
CA TYR A 23 -6.01 -12.01 -8.84
C TYR A 23 -4.62 -12.37 -8.28
N SER A 24 -3.71 -11.40 -8.12
CA SER A 24 -2.39 -11.61 -7.51
C SER A 24 -2.36 -11.30 -6.00
N CYS A 25 -3.49 -10.91 -5.42
CA CYS A 25 -3.56 -10.53 -4.00
C CYS A 25 -3.42 -11.78 -3.10
N PRO A 26 -2.49 -11.77 -2.13
CA PRO A 26 -2.37 -12.88 -1.19
C PRO A 26 -3.59 -12.95 -0.26
N ILE A 27 -4.16 -14.15 -0.13
CA ILE A 27 -5.34 -14.39 0.70
C ILE A 27 -4.96 -14.29 2.19
N ALA A 28 -5.84 -13.68 2.99
CA ALA A 28 -5.73 -13.58 4.44
C ALA A 28 -4.45 -12.87 4.94
N LYS A 29 -3.78 -12.05 4.11
CA LYS A 29 -2.68 -11.16 4.52
C LYS A 29 -3.14 -9.71 4.60
N LYS A 30 -2.59 -8.94 5.55
CA LYS A 30 -2.87 -7.51 5.69
C LYS A 30 -2.16 -6.77 4.55
N VAL A 31 -2.94 -6.05 3.75
CA VAL A 31 -2.49 -5.30 2.58
C VAL A 31 -3.27 -3.98 2.49
N ILE A 32 -2.88 -3.10 1.58
CA ILE A 32 -3.69 -1.96 1.18
C ILE A 32 -4.63 -2.44 0.07
N LEU A 33 -5.94 -2.34 0.25
CA LEU A 33 -6.96 -2.68 -0.75
C LEU A 33 -7.62 -1.42 -1.29
N LEU A 34 -7.80 -1.36 -2.61
CA LEU A 34 -8.55 -0.32 -3.28
C LEU A 34 -9.99 -0.77 -3.49
N GLY A 35 -10.93 -0.11 -2.81
CA GLY A 35 -12.37 -0.37 -2.98
C GLY A 35 -12.93 0.24 -4.26
N ALA A 36 -14.10 -0.22 -4.68
CA ALA A 36 -14.75 0.28 -5.89
C ALA A 36 -15.10 1.77 -5.88
N GLY A 37 -15.17 2.39 -4.70
CA GLY A 37 -15.32 3.84 -4.54
C GLY A 37 -14.02 4.64 -4.62
N GLY A 38 -12.88 4.02 -4.98
CA GLY A 38 -11.58 4.69 -5.06
C GLY A 38 -10.87 4.89 -3.72
N VAL A 39 -11.42 4.37 -2.62
CA VAL A 39 -10.87 4.52 -1.28
C VAL A 39 -9.91 3.38 -0.94
N ALA A 40 -8.72 3.73 -0.46
CA ALA A 40 -7.72 2.80 0.02
C ALA A 40 -8.01 2.38 1.48
N THR A 41 -7.90 1.10 1.81
CA THR A 41 -8.12 0.57 3.17
C THR A 41 -7.09 -0.49 3.53
N VAL A 42 -6.56 -0.45 4.76
CA VAL A 42 -5.72 -1.54 5.27
C VAL A 42 -6.61 -2.68 5.78
N ALA A 43 -6.64 -3.78 5.06
CA ALA A 43 -7.54 -4.90 5.34
C ALA A 43 -6.96 -6.24 4.88
N GLN A 44 -7.72 -7.31 5.11
CA GLN A 44 -7.46 -8.65 4.56
C GLN A 44 -8.51 -8.96 3.51
N TRP A 45 -8.08 -9.52 2.39
CA TRP A 45 -8.97 -10.06 1.38
C TRP A 45 -9.15 -11.57 1.57
N ASP A 46 -10.39 -12.03 1.41
CA ASP A 46 -10.81 -13.43 1.59
C ASP A 46 -10.77 -14.26 0.30
N GLY A 47 -10.40 -13.64 -0.83
CA GLY A 47 -10.39 -14.26 -2.15
C GLY A 47 -11.77 -14.30 -2.84
N LYS A 48 -12.83 -13.79 -2.21
CA LYS A 48 -14.22 -13.90 -2.71
C LYS A 48 -14.88 -12.54 -2.93
N ASN A 49 -14.59 -11.57 -2.08
CA ASN A 49 -15.24 -10.27 -2.15
C ASN A 49 -14.80 -9.52 -3.43
N LYS A 50 -15.76 -9.30 -4.34
CA LYS A 50 -15.57 -8.64 -5.65
C LYS A 50 -15.61 -7.11 -5.59
N PHE A 51 -15.85 -6.51 -4.41
CA PHE A 51 -15.82 -5.07 -4.21
C PHE A 51 -14.43 -4.46 -4.44
N TRP A 52 -13.38 -5.24 -4.16
CA TRP A 52 -12.00 -4.80 -4.27
C TRP A 52 -11.55 -4.81 -5.73
N GLN A 53 -10.90 -3.73 -6.15
CA GLN A 53 -10.45 -3.52 -7.52
C GLN A 53 -8.92 -3.65 -7.69
N GLY A 54 -8.16 -3.46 -6.61
CA GLY A 54 -6.72 -3.64 -6.61
C GLY A 54 -6.14 -3.74 -5.21
N TRP A 55 -4.86 -4.11 -5.13
CA TRP A 55 -4.15 -4.25 -3.85
C TRP A 55 -2.71 -3.72 -3.94
N HIS A 56 -2.09 -3.47 -2.80
CA HIS A 56 -0.67 -3.15 -2.72
C HIS A 56 -0.08 -3.67 -1.40
N PRO A 57 1.17 -4.18 -1.37
CA PRO A 57 1.83 -4.51 -0.11
C PRO A 57 2.00 -3.25 0.77
N LEU A 58 2.03 -3.48 2.08
CA LEU A 58 2.40 -2.44 3.04
C LEU A 58 3.87 -2.05 2.86
N PRO A 59 4.22 -0.77 3.04
CA PRO A 59 5.62 -0.34 3.00
C PRO A 59 6.40 -1.01 4.13
N ARG A 60 7.66 -1.39 3.84
CA ARG A 60 8.59 -1.90 4.85
C ARG A 60 8.96 -0.76 5.80
N ARG A 61 9.09 -1.05 7.10
CA ARG A 61 9.60 -0.07 8.06
C ARG A 61 11.08 0.18 7.79
N ALA A 62 11.53 1.42 8.00
CA ALA A 62 12.94 1.79 7.79
C ALA A 62 13.91 0.93 8.62
N VAL A 63 13.54 0.60 9.86
CA VAL A 63 14.35 -0.25 10.76
C VAL A 63 14.54 -1.66 10.24
N ASP A 64 13.55 -2.18 9.50
CA ASP A 64 13.67 -3.50 8.89
C ASP A 64 14.51 -3.40 7.60
N ALA A 65 14.64 -2.23 6.98
CA ALA A 65 15.33 -2.03 5.71
C ALA A 65 16.84 -1.75 5.87
N ALA A 66 17.29 -1.30 7.04
CA ALA A 66 18.69 -1.10 7.33
C ALA A 66 19.45 -2.45 7.39
N PRO A 67 20.70 -2.53 6.91
CA PRO A 67 21.58 -3.66 7.20
C PRO A 67 21.67 -3.84 8.73
N PRO A 68 21.75 -5.08 9.24
CA PRO A 68 21.94 -5.32 10.67
C PRO A 68 23.25 -4.66 11.11
N GLY A 69 23.16 -3.50 11.78
CA GLY A 69 24.31 -2.71 12.26
C GLY A 69 24.14 -1.19 12.25
N GLY A 70 23.13 -0.64 11.56
CA GLY A 70 22.90 0.81 11.51
C GLY A 70 21.92 1.32 12.56
N GLY A 71 22.33 1.33 13.84
CA GLY A 71 21.58 2.02 14.89
C GLY A 71 21.47 3.51 14.58
N LEU A 72 20.26 4.05 14.63
CA LEU A 72 20.02 5.48 14.54
C LEU A 72 20.60 6.15 15.80
N GLU A 73 21.70 6.88 15.66
CA GLU A 73 22.02 7.96 16.61
C GLU A 73 20.90 8.99 16.48
N GLN A 74 20.10 9.12 17.54
CA GLN A 74 19.23 10.27 17.74
C GLN A 74 20.10 11.40 18.29
N GLY A 75 20.30 12.43 17.47
CA GLY A 75 20.79 13.76 17.87
C GLY A 75 19.73 14.81 17.63
#